data_AF-A0A2I0LJ27-F1
#
_entry.id   AF-A0A2I0LJ27-F1
#
_cell.length_a   1.000
_cell.length_b   1.000
_cell.length_c   1.000
_cell.angle_alpha   90.00
_cell.angle_beta   90.00
_cell.angle_gamma   90.00
#
_symmetry.space_group_name_H-M   'P 1'
#
loop_
_entity.id
_entity.type
_entity.pdbx_description
1 polymer ?
#
loop_
_entity_poly.entity_id
_entity_poly.type
_entity_poly.pdbx_seq_one_letter_code
_entity_poly.pdbx_strand_id
1 'polypeptide(L)'
;MGALYIERPADVEEGFSLQAPLVYHFGSTTPGTNIKLYNKITSRLADVFNQRCEVNRRASVSGCVINTCGWVKGSGYQALVHAASAFEVDVVVVLDQERLYNELKRDLPHFVRTVLLPKSGGVVERSKDFRRECRDDRIREYFYLPRLLLPARLRRQVLRRQDLQGGGSHHPGLVPAAGHVAGGQPAEAGAGDAGAGHGAPPAQRQHG
;
A
#
# COMPACT_ATOMS: atom_id res chain seq x y z
N MET A 1 -5.03 12.14 4.95
CA MET A 1 -6.33 11.49 5.29
C MET A 1 -7.43 12.38 4.75
N GLY A 2 -8.55 11.83 4.30
CA GLY A 2 -9.59 12.64 3.69
C GLY A 2 -10.92 11.92 3.58
N ALA A 3 -11.94 12.66 3.15
CA ALA A 3 -13.29 12.19 2.89
C ALA A 3 -13.76 12.71 1.53
N LEU A 4 -14.57 11.91 0.84
CA LEU A 4 -15.14 12.22 -0.47
C LEU A 4 -16.65 11.91 -0.44
N TYR A 5 -17.45 12.85 -0.93
CA TYR A 5 -18.89 12.63 -1.11
C TYR A 5 -19.14 11.93 -2.46
N ILE A 6 -19.73 10.74 -2.43
CA ILE A 6 -19.93 9.90 -3.61
C ILE A 6 -21.37 10.03 -4.09
N GLU A 7 -21.56 10.58 -5.30
CA GLU A 7 -22.89 10.77 -5.91
C GLU A 7 -23.13 9.87 -7.13
N ARG A 8 -22.06 9.32 -7.70
CA ARG A 8 -22.10 8.50 -8.92
C ARG A 8 -21.28 7.22 -8.72
N PRO A 9 -21.63 6.12 -9.40
CA PRO A 9 -20.80 4.91 -9.41
C PRO A 9 -19.36 5.23 -9.83
N ALA A 10 -18.42 4.44 -9.33
CA ALA A 10 -17.03 4.53 -9.77
C ALA A 10 -16.93 4.17 -11.26
N ASP A 11 -16.17 4.96 -12.00
CA ASP A 11 -15.70 4.58 -13.33
C ASP A 11 -14.72 3.41 -13.20
N VAL A 12 -14.71 2.51 -14.20
CA VAL A 12 -13.88 1.30 -14.17
C VAL A 12 -12.39 1.63 -14.25
N GLU A 13 -12.02 2.69 -14.98
CA GLU A 13 -10.63 3.12 -15.16
C GLU A 13 -10.25 4.23 -14.20
N GLU A 14 -11.12 5.24 -14.04
CA GLU A 14 -10.80 6.46 -13.27
C GLU A 14 -11.23 6.39 -11.80
N GLY A 15 -12.12 5.46 -11.44
CA GLY A 15 -12.63 5.33 -10.08
C GLY A 15 -13.67 6.39 -9.72
N PHE A 16 -13.65 6.86 -8.46
CA PHE A 16 -14.62 7.86 -7.98
C PHE A 16 -14.24 9.28 -8.41
N SER A 17 -15.25 10.08 -8.78
CA SER A 17 -15.09 11.51 -9.07
C SER A 17 -14.53 12.29 -7.87
N LEU A 18 -13.33 12.87 -8.01
CA LEU A 18 -12.63 13.62 -6.94
C LEU A 18 -13.12 15.08 -6.79
N GLN A 19 -14.42 15.30 -6.84
CA GLN A 19 -14.98 16.65 -6.74
C GLN A 19 -15.02 17.13 -5.29
N ALA A 20 -14.29 18.22 -5.00
CA ALA A 20 -14.23 18.88 -3.70
C ALA A 20 -14.01 17.94 -2.48
N PRO A 21 -12.94 17.14 -2.46
CA PRO A 21 -12.65 16.27 -1.31
C PRO A 21 -12.23 17.10 -0.09
N LEU A 22 -12.59 16.62 1.10
CA LEU A 22 -12.03 17.11 2.36
C LEU A 22 -10.70 16.41 2.62
N VAL A 23 -9.59 17.16 2.72
CA VAL A 23 -8.26 16.57 2.87
C VAL A 23 -7.49 17.23 4.01
N TYR A 24 -6.94 16.38 4.89
CA TYR A 24 -5.98 16.76 5.93
C TYR A 24 -4.64 16.10 5.66
N HIS A 25 -3.57 16.92 5.66
CA HIS A 25 -2.21 16.45 5.47
C HIS A 25 -1.61 15.93 6.78
N PHE A 26 -1.23 14.65 6.79
CA PHE A 26 -0.58 14.02 7.95
C PHE A 26 0.95 14.07 7.88
N GLY A 27 1.53 14.09 6.68
CA GLY A 27 2.98 14.23 6.47
C GLY A 27 3.81 12.94 6.63
N SER A 28 3.20 11.80 6.95
CA SER A 28 3.89 10.50 7.04
C SER A 28 3.08 9.37 6.40
N THR A 29 3.75 8.30 5.98
CA THR A 29 3.11 7.08 5.47
C THR A 29 2.64 6.14 6.58
N THR A 30 3.03 6.39 7.83
CA THR A 30 2.75 5.49 8.94
C THR A 30 2.20 6.27 10.14
N PRO A 31 1.01 5.90 10.68
CA PRO A 31 0.40 6.59 11.82
C PRO A 31 1.32 6.68 13.05
N GLY A 32 2.19 5.67 13.24
CA GLY A 32 3.12 5.59 14.37
C GLY A 32 4.11 6.75 14.48
N THR A 33 4.39 7.50 13.40
CA THR A 33 5.26 8.68 13.46
C THR A 33 4.71 9.75 14.41
N ASN A 34 3.38 9.94 14.43
CA ASN A 34 2.73 10.86 15.35
C ASN A 34 1.28 10.45 15.57
N ILE A 35 1.07 9.52 16.51
CA ILE A 35 -0.27 8.96 16.77
C ILE A 35 -1.26 10.00 17.30
N LYS A 36 -0.77 11.01 18.04
CA LYS A 36 -1.61 12.09 18.57
C LYS A 36 -2.18 12.94 17.43
N LEU A 37 -1.35 13.30 16.46
CA LEU A 37 -1.79 14.01 15.26
C LEU A 37 -2.73 13.13 14.42
N TYR A 38 -2.44 11.83 14.30
CA TYR A 38 -3.31 10.90 13.58
C TYR A 38 -4.73 10.91 14.15
N ASN A 39 -4.85 10.71 15.47
CA ASN A 39 -6.14 10.72 16.16
C ASN A 39 -6.83 12.08 16.10
N LYS A 40 -6.09 13.19 16.18
CA LYS A 40 -6.65 14.55 16.04
C LYS A 40 -7.25 14.77 14.65
N ILE A 41 -6.58 14.30 13.60
CA ILE A 41 -7.11 14.38 12.23
C ILE A 41 -8.35 13.49 12.08
N THR A 42 -8.34 12.28 12.64
CA THR A 42 -9.50 11.37 12.64
C THR A 42 -10.72 12.01 13.31
N SER A 43 -10.56 12.56 14.52
CA SER A 43 -11.65 13.28 15.20
C SER A 43 -12.14 14.47 14.38
N ARG A 44 -11.21 15.25 13.80
CA ARG A 44 -11.59 16.40 12.98
C ARG A 44 -12.35 15.99 11.70
N LEU A 45 -12.04 14.84 11.11
CA LEU A 45 -12.80 14.29 9.99
C LEU A 45 -14.22 13.92 10.42
N ALA A 46 -14.39 13.30 11.59
CA ALA A 46 -15.70 12.95 12.13
C ALA A 46 -16.54 14.21 12.44
N ASP A 47 -15.96 15.24 13.06
CA ASP A 47 -16.65 16.50 13.33
C ASP A 47 -17.20 17.14 12.04
N VAL A 48 -16.36 17.23 11.00
CA VAL A 48 -16.78 17.85 9.72
C VAL A 48 -17.78 16.97 8.98
N PHE A 49 -17.69 15.64 9.12
CA PHE A 49 -18.72 14.73 8.61
C PHE A 49 -20.07 15.00 9.28
N ASN A 50 -20.12 15.13 10.61
CA ASN A 50 -21.36 15.43 11.33
C ASN A 50 -21.94 16.79 10.94
N GLN A 51 -21.10 17.83 10.83
CA GLN A 51 -21.52 19.14 10.31
C GLN A 51 -22.09 19.05 8.89
N ARG A 52 -21.53 18.18 8.03
CA ARG A 52 -22.05 17.96 6.68
C ARG A 52 -23.41 17.26 6.71
N CYS A 53 -23.61 16.32 7.63
CA CYS A 53 -24.87 15.61 7.82
C CYS A 53 -26.00 16.53 8.30
N GLU A 54 -25.70 17.51 9.17
CA GLU A 54 -26.68 18.50 9.65
C GLU A 54 -27.27 19.35 8.51
N VAL A 55 -26.45 19.72 7.52
CA VAL A 55 -26.87 20.59 6.41
C VAL A 55 -27.31 19.83 5.15
N ASN A 56 -26.92 18.56 5.01
CA ASN A 56 -27.23 17.75 3.83
C ASN A 56 -27.94 16.44 4.22
N ARG A 57 -29.27 16.44 4.09
CA ARG A 57 -30.11 15.27 4.37
C ARG A 57 -29.70 14.03 3.58
N ARG A 58 -29.27 14.17 2.32
CA ARG A 58 -28.83 13.02 1.51
C ARG A 58 -27.56 12.38 2.07
N ALA A 59 -26.61 13.19 2.55
CA ALA A 59 -25.39 12.70 3.19
C ALA A 59 -25.69 12.05 4.56
N SER A 60 -26.60 12.64 5.34
CA SER A 60 -27.02 12.10 6.64
C SER A 60 -27.63 10.70 6.51
N VAL A 61 -28.56 10.50 5.58
CA VAL A 61 -29.22 9.18 5.42
C VAL A 61 -28.33 8.14 4.73
N SER A 62 -27.31 8.56 3.97
CA SER A 62 -26.41 7.62 3.30
C SER A 62 -25.35 7.01 4.23
N GLY A 63 -25.06 7.66 5.35
CA GLY A 63 -23.97 7.27 6.24
C GLY A 63 -22.59 7.46 5.60
N CYS A 64 -21.59 6.75 6.14
CA CYS A 64 -20.23 6.77 5.62
C CYS A 64 -19.58 5.37 5.62
N VAL A 65 -18.58 5.18 4.76
CA VAL A 65 -17.73 3.99 4.72
C VAL A 65 -16.30 4.42 5.04
N ILE A 66 -15.71 3.82 6.08
CA ILE A 66 -14.41 4.22 6.60
C ILE A 66 -13.39 3.13 6.29
N ASN A 67 -12.43 3.45 5.42
CA ASN A 67 -11.28 2.58 5.18
C ASN A 67 -10.13 2.94 6.13
N THR A 68 -9.65 1.96 6.89
CA THR A 68 -8.59 2.14 7.90
C THR A 68 -7.23 1.67 7.40
N CYS A 69 -6.17 2.00 8.15
CA CYS A 69 -4.83 1.49 7.87
C CYS A 69 -4.65 0.06 8.44
N GLY A 70 -3.76 -0.73 7.83
CA GLY A 70 -3.51 -2.13 8.24
C GLY A 70 -2.71 -2.31 9.54
N TRP A 71 -2.60 -1.29 10.41
CA TRP A 71 -1.87 -1.39 11.67
C TRP A 71 -2.81 -1.75 12.81
N VAL A 72 -2.84 -3.02 13.18
CA VAL A 72 -3.88 -3.60 14.05
C VAL A 72 -3.42 -3.95 15.46
N LYS A 73 -2.16 -3.66 15.82
CA LYS A 73 -1.57 -4.03 17.12
C LYS A 73 -1.14 -2.79 17.91
N GLY A 74 -1.18 -2.89 19.24
CA GLY A 74 -0.68 -1.85 20.14
C GLY A 74 -1.41 -0.52 19.93
N SER A 75 -0.66 0.56 19.69
CA SER A 75 -1.24 1.88 19.42
C SER A 75 -2.07 1.94 18.12
N GLY A 76 -1.82 1.04 17.16
CA GLY A 76 -2.68 0.89 15.98
C GLY A 76 -4.09 0.39 16.34
N TYR A 77 -4.18 -0.57 17.27
CA TYR A 77 -5.47 -1.04 17.79
C TYR A 77 -6.24 0.09 18.49
N GLN A 78 -5.56 0.85 19.34
CA GLN A 78 -6.15 2.01 20.01
C GLN A 78 -6.64 3.07 19.01
N ALA A 79 -5.96 3.25 17.88
CA ALA A 79 -6.41 4.13 16.82
C ALA A 79 -7.69 3.63 16.11
N LEU A 80 -7.87 2.31 15.98
CA LEU A 80 -9.10 1.71 15.44
C LEU A 80 -10.27 1.94 16.39
N VAL A 81 -10.08 1.71 17.69
CA VAL A 81 -11.10 1.98 18.72
C VAL A 81 -11.45 3.47 18.75
N HIS A 82 -10.44 4.35 18.70
CA HIS A 82 -10.65 5.80 18.60
C HIS A 82 -11.45 6.19 17.36
N ALA A 83 -11.15 5.61 16.19
CA ALA A 83 -11.89 5.88 14.97
C ALA A 83 -13.34 5.40 15.06
N ALA A 84 -13.58 4.21 15.60
CA ALA A 84 -14.92 3.66 15.81
C ALA A 84 -15.75 4.55 16.75
N SER A 85 -15.14 5.05 17.83
CA SER A 85 -15.79 5.97 18.75
C SER A 85 -16.03 7.35 18.15
N ALA A 86 -15.04 7.93 17.45
CA ALA A 86 -15.14 9.28 16.91
C ALA A 86 -16.21 9.39 15.82
N PHE A 87 -16.37 8.35 15.00
CA PHE A 87 -17.39 8.29 13.94
C PHE A 87 -18.71 7.64 14.40
N GLU A 88 -18.82 7.23 15.65
CA GLU A 88 -20.01 6.58 16.22
C GLU A 88 -20.53 5.43 15.32
N VAL A 89 -19.63 4.52 14.96
CA VAL A 89 -19.92 3.49 13.94
C VAL A 89 -20.95 2.46 14.41
N ASP A 90 -21.90 2.11 13.56
CA ASP A 90 -22.89 1.05 13.84
C ASP A 90 -22.35 -0.36 13.52
N VAL A 91 -21.48 -0.47 12.51
CA VAL A 91 -20.99 -1.75 11.98
C VAL A 91 -19.48 -1.69 11.78
N VAL A 92 -18.79 -2.71 12.27
CA VAL A 92 -17.36 -2.92 12.06
C VAL A 92 -17.12 -4.22 11.31
N VAL A 93 -16.46 -4.13 10.16
CA VAL A 93 -16.13 -5.28 9.32
C VAL A 93 -14.65 -5.60 9.45
N VAL A 94 -14.33 -6.78 9.97
CA VAL A 94 -12.97 -7.29 10.11
C VAL A 94 -12.69 -8.29 9.00
N LEU A 95 -11.61 -8.07 8.24
CA LEU A 95 -11.23 -8.93 7.12
C LEU A 95 -10.09 -9.87 7.52
N ASP A 96 -10.36 -11.18 7.56
CA ASP A 96 -9.36 -12.25 7.69
C ASP A 96 -8.38 -12.00 8.86
N GLN A 97 -8.93 -11.68 10.02
CA GLN A 97 -8.17 -11.47 11.25
C GLN A 97 -9.02 -11.77 12.50
N GLU A 98 -9.10 -13.06 12.86
CA GLU A 98 -9.91 -13.54 13.99
C GLU A 98 -9.52 -12.92 15.32
N ARG A 99 -8.21 -12.76 15.56
CA ARG A 99 -7.72 -12.15 16.81
C ARG A 99 -8.24 -10.72 16.98
N LEU A 100 -8.17 -9.91 15.92
CA LEU A 100 -8.66 -8.53 15.94
C LEU A 100 -10.19 -8.49 16.11
N TYR A 101 -10.90 -9.42 15.46
CA TYR A 101 -12.35 -9.54 15.63
C TYR A 101 -12.74 -9.79 17.09
N ASN A 102 -12.06 -10.73 17.76
CA ASN A 102 -12.35 -11.03 19.17
C ASN A 102 -11.99 -9.87 20.10
N GLU A 103 -10.87 -9.18 19.85
CA GLU A 103 -10.47 -7.98 20.61
C GLU A 103 -11.52 -6.86 20.44
N LEU A 104 -11.91 -6.52 19.20
CA LEU A 104 -12.91 -5.48 18.92
C LEU A 104 -14.30 -5.84 19.45
N LYS A 105 -14.72 -7.10 19.32
CA LYS A 105 -16.01 -7.56 19.84
C LYS A 105 -16.11 -7.46 21.36
N ARG A 106 -14.99 -7.58 22.07
CA ARG A 106 -14.93 -7.43 23.53
C ARG A 106 -14.93 -5.95 23.94
N ASP A 107 -14.17 -5.12 23.24
CA ASP A 107 -13.88 -3.75 23.68
C ASP A 107 -14.86 -2.70 23.10
N LEU A 108 -15.55 -2.99 22.00
CA LEU A 108 -16.58 -2.11 21.44
C LEU A 108 -17.94 -2.28 22.17
N PRO A 109 -18.77 -1.23 22.22
CA PRO A 109 -20.10 -1.32 22.79
C PRO A 109 -20.98 -2.38 22.11
N HIS A 110 -21.87 -3.02 22.88
CA HIS A 110 -22.72 -4.11 22.38
C HIS A 110 -23.65 -3.75 21.21
N PHE A 111 -23.97 -2.46 21.03
CA PHE A 111 -24.78 -2.01 19.90
C PHE A 111 -23.99 -1.99 18.57
N VAL A 112 -22.66 -1.97 18.64
CA VAL A 112 -21.80 -1.98 17.45
C VAL A 112 -21.70 -3.40 16.92
N ARG A 113 -22.26 -3.64 15.73
CA ARG A 113 -22.25 -4.94 15.08
C ARG A 113 -20.88 -5.22 14.49
N THR A 114 -20.13 -6.14 15.10
CA THR A 114 -18.84 -6.58 14.57
C THR A 114 -19.02 -7.84 13.73
N VAL A 115 -18.52 -7.86 12.49
CA VAL A 115 -18.62 -8.97 11.54
C VAL A 115 -17.22 -9.37 11.06
N LEU A 116 -16.94 -10.67 11.06
CA LEU A 116 -15.72 -11.25 10.46
C LEU A 116 -16.04 -11.77 9.06
N LEU A 117 -15.26 -11.36 8.06
CA LEU A 117 -15.37 -11.84 6.69
C LEU A 117 -14.03 -12.41 6.18
N PRO A 118 -14.05 -13.46 5.35
CA PRO A 118 -12.84 -13.94 4.68
C PRO A 118 -12.40 -12.94 3.60
N LYS A 119 -11.10 -12.92 3.30
CA LYS A 119 -10.59 -12.21 2.11
C LYS A 119 -11.00 -12.97 0.85
N SER A 120 -11.19 -12.23 -0.24
CA SER A 120 -11.34 -12.83 -1.57
C SER A 120 -10.04 -13.56 -1.97
N GLY A 121 -10.17 -14.71 -2.63
CA GLY A 121 -9.02 -15.50 -3.09
C GLY A 121 -8.13 -14.79 -4.12
N GLY A 122 -8.61 -13.73 -4.76
CA GLY A 122 -7.82 -12.89 -5.67
C GLY A 122 -6.95 -11.84 -4.98
N VAL A 123 -6.98 -11.73 -3.64
CA VAL A 123 -6.17 -10.76 -2.91
C VAL A 123 -4.72 -11.26 -2.81
N VAL A 124 -3.80 -10.49 -3.37
CA VAL A 124 -2.36 -10.79 -3.35
C VAL A 124 -1.64 -9.87 -2.35
N GLU A 125 -0.66 -10.43 -1.64
CA GLU A 125 0.19 -9.64 -0.74
C GLU A 125 1.05 -8.64 -1.54
N ARG A 126 1.05 -7.38 -1.08
CA ARG A 126 1.78 -6.29 -1.72
C ARG A 126 3.08 -6.00 -0.96
N SER A 127 4.21 -6.10 -1.68
CA SER A 127 5.54 -5.77 -1.17
C SER A 127 5.68 -4.29 -0.78
N LYS A 128 6.74 -3.95 -0.04
CA LYS A 128 7.04 -2.56 0.34
C LYS A 128 7.32 -1.69 -0.89
N ASP A 129 8.06 -2.23 -1.86
CA ASP A 129 8.42 -1.54 -3.10
C ASP A 129 7.20 -1.29 -3.97
N PHE A 130 6.33 -2.28 -4.13
CA PHE A 130 5.05 -2.10 -4.82
C PHE A 130 4.23 -0.97 -4.20
N ARG A 131 4.12 -0.91 -2.86
CA ARG A 131 3.40 0.17 -2.18
C ARG A 131 4.08 1.53 -2.37
N ARG A 132 5.41 1.57 -2.51
CA ARG A 132 6.18 2.80 -2.77
C ARG A 132 5.88 3.30 -4.18
N GLU A 133 5.99 2.44 -5.18
CA GLU A 133 5.68 2.75 -6.58
C GLU A 133 4.22 3.22 -6.74
N CYS A 134 3.25 2.51 -6.17
CA CYS A 134 1.85 2.95 -6.22
C CYS A 134 1.63 4.34 -5.60
N ARG A 135 2.36 4.70 -4.52
CA ARG A 135 2.27 6.05 -3.94
C ARG A 135 2.84 7.10 -4.89
N ASP A 136 3.99 6.82 -5.50
CA ASP A 136 4.62 7.71 -6.48
C ASP A 136 3.69 7.92 -7.68
N ASP A 137 3.02 6.87 -8.15
CA ASP A 137 2.03 6.95 -9.23
C ASP A 137 0.79 7.77 -8.86
N ARG A 138 0.27 7.62 -7.63
CA ARG A 138 -0.85 8.45 -7.15
C ARG A 138 -0.48 9.93 -7.06
N ILE A 139 0.77 10.25 -6.70
CA ILE A 139 1.26 11.63 -6.71
C ILE A 139 1.31 12.17 -8.14
N ARG A 140 1.80 11.39 -9.11
CA ARG A 140 1.79 11.79 -10.52
C ARG A 140 0.37 12.02 -11.02
N GLU A 141 -0.54 11.08 -10.77
CA GLU A 141 -1.94 11.19 -11.18
C GLU A 141 -2.63 12.42 -10.59
N TYR A 142 -2.33 12.79 -9.35
CA TYR A 142 -2.88 14.00 -8.73
C TYR A 142 -2.54 15.28 -9.52
N PHE A 143 -1.32 15.41 -10.05
CA PHE A 143 -0.89 16.59 -10.81
C PHE A 143 -1.18 16.50 -12.31
N TYR A 144 -1.18 15.28 -12.87
CA TYR A 144 -1.23 15.07 -14.32
C TYR A 144 -2.52 14.41 -14.83
N LEU A 145 -3.46 14.08 -13.93
CA LEU A 145 -4.76 13.42 -14.18
C LEU A 145 -4.64 12.05 -14.90
N PRO A 146 -5.70 11.23 -14.95
CA PRO A 146 -5.76 10.10 -15.86
C PRO A 146 -5.51 10.57 -17.30
N ARG A 147 -4.97 9.67 -18.13
CA ARG A 147 -4.29 9.89 -19.43
C ARG A 147 -5.01 10.70 -20.53
N LEU A 148 -6.09 11.44 -20.26
CA LEU A 148 -6.93 12.06 -21.30
C LEU A 148 -7.20 13.57 -21.21
N LEU A 149 -6.62 14.35 -20.30
CA LEU A 149 -6.78 15.81 -20.32
C LEU A 149 -5.49 16.56 -19.99
N LEU A 150 -4.44 16.34 -20.78
CA LEU A 150 -3.42 17.38 -20.92
C LEU A 150 -4.01 18.54 -21.73
N PRO A 151 -3.90 19.80 -21.28
CA PRO A 151 -4.07 20.95 -22.15
C PRO A 151 -3.20 20.76 -23.40
N ALA A 152 -3.70 21.13 -24.58
CA ALA A 152 -3.04 20.90 -25.88
C ALA A 152 -1.57 21.39 -25.97
N ARG A 153 -1.10 22.18 -24.99
CA ARG A 153 0.29 22.65 -24.87
C ARG A 153 1.32 21.64 -24.37
N LEU A 154 0.94 20.52 -23.73
CA LEU A 154 1.92 19.50 -23.32
C LEU A 154 2.01 18.27 -24.24
N ARG A 155 1.26 18.25 -25.36
CA ARG A 155 1.35 17.17 -26.37
C ARG A 155 2.72 17.08 -27.06
N ARG A 156 3.56 18.13 -27.02
CA ARG A 156 4.84 18.17 -27.76
C ARG A 156 6.07 17.62 -27.04
N GLN A 157 6.02 17.36 -25.72
CA GLN A 157 7.23 16.91 -24.99
C GLN A 157 7.26 15.42 -24.67
N VAL A 158 6.12 14.72 -24.59
CA VAL A 158 6.12 13.27 -24.31
C VAL A 158 6.21 12.43 -25.60
N LEU A 159 5.81 12.97 -26.76
CA LEU A 159 5.97 12.30 -28.06
C LEU A 159 7.35 12.49 -28.70
N ARG A 160 8.33 13.10 -28.00
CA ARG A 160 9.72 13.20 -28.50
C ARG A 160 10.69 12.17 -27.91
N ARG A 161 10.23 11.30 -27.00
CA ARG A 161 11.08 10.24 -26.42
C ARG A 161 10.93 8.87 -27.06
N GLN A 162 9.97 8.66 -27.97
CA GLN A 162 9.82 7.37 -28.68
C GLN A 162 10.40 7.36 -30.10
N ASP A 163 10.80 8.51 -30.65
CA ASP A 163 11.39 8.60 -32.00
C ASP A 163 12.93 8.74 -32.01
N LEU A 164 13.62 8.41 -30.92
CA LEU A 164 15.11 8.42 -30.86
C LEU A 164 15.74 7.04 -30.58
N GLN A 165 14.97 5.96 -30.72
CA GLN A 165 15.50 4.60 -30.84
C GLN A 165 14.85 3.90 -32.04
N GLY A 166 15.27 4.30 -33.24
CA GLY A 166 14.83 3.70 -34.49
C GLY A 166 15.69 4.18 -35.65
N GLY A 167 16.88 3.61 -35.82
CA GLY A 167 17.76 3.95 -36.94
C GLY A 167 19.13 3.29 -36.84
N GLY A 168 19.23 2.02 -37.24
CA GLY A 168 20.48 1.27 -37.28
C GLY A 168 20.30 -0.06 -38.00
N SER A 169 19.98 0.00 -39.28
CA SER A 169 19.92 -1.14 -40.21
C SER A 169 21.33 -1.59 -40.60
N HIS A 170 21.74 -2.80 -40.22
CA HIS A 170 22.83 -3.53 -40.89
C HIS A 170 22.34 -4.92 -41.32
N HIS A 171 22.48 -5.16 -42.62
CA HIS A 171 22.11 -6.37 -43.37
C HIS A 171 22.94 -7.61 -42.96
N PRO A 172 22.42 -8.84 -43.10
CA PRO A 172 23.19 -10.07 -42.92
C PRO A 172 23.93 -10.44 -44.22
N GLY A 173 25.24 -10.68 -44.12
CA GLY A 173 26.11 -11.14 -45.20
C GLY A 173 26.75 -12.49 -44.87
N LEU A 174 26.76 -13.37 -45.88
CA LEU A 174 27.18 -14.77 -45.89
C LEU A 174 28.56 -15.10 -45.29
N VAL A 175 28.64 -16.33 -44.78
CA VAL A 175 29.83 -17.13 -44.37
C VAL A 175 30.77 -17.38 -45.57
N PRO A 176 32.06 -17.66 -45.33
CA PRO A 176 32.50 -19.04 -45.61
C PRO A 176 33.42 -19.67 -44.55
N ALA A 177 33.47 -21.00 -44.62
CA ALA A 177 34.07 -21.94 -43.68
C ALA A 177 35.56 -22.24 -43.93
N ALA A 178 36.26 -22.62 -42.86
CA ALA A 178 37.42 -23.55 -42.73
C ALA A 178 38.04 -23.28 -41.34
N GLY A 179 38.49 -24.20 -40.48
CA GLY A 179 38.75 -25.64 -40.48
C GLY A 179 39.83 -25.91 -39.40
N HIS A 180 39.79 -27.09 -38.75
CA HIS A 180 40.79 -27.68 -37.81
C HIS A 180 40.89 -27.09 -36.38
N VAL A 181 40.68 -27.78 -35.24
CA VAL A 181 41.00 -29.13 -34.65
C VAL A 181 42.12 -29.04 -33.59
N ALA A 182 41.92 -29.81 -32.51
CA ALA A 182 42.78 -30.10 -31.33
C ALA A 182 42.76 -29.03 -30.22
N GLY A 183 42.62 -29.33 -28.93
CA GLY A 183 42.64 -30.56 -28.14
C GLY A 183 43.12 -30.19 -26.72
N GLY A 184 42.63 -30.85 -25.66
CA GLY A 184 43.29 -30.85 -24.34
C GLY A 184 42.48 -30.35 -23.13
N GLN A 185 41.86 -31.30 -22.43
CA GLN A 185 41.79 -31.38 -20.97
C GLN A 185 42.46 -32.73 -20.58
N PRO A 186 42.75 -33.06 -19.31
CA PRO A 186 42.72 -32.28 -18.04
C PRO A 186 44.03 -32.45 -17.22
N ALA A 187 44.14 -31.81 -16.05
CA ALA A 187 45.01 -32.30 -14.97
C ALA A 187 44.55 -31.86 -13.57
N GLU A 188 44.41 -32.85 -12.71
CA GLU A 188 44.16 -32.83 -11.26
C GLU A 188 45.43 -32.58 -10.42
N ALA A 189 45.18 -32.53 -9.10
CA ALA A 189 46.07 -32.74 -7.93
C ALA A 189 46.73 -31.48 -7.36
N GLY A 190 46.74 -31.23 -6.04
CA GLY A 190 46.26 -31.98 -4.88
C GLY A 190 46.92 -31.47 -3.58
N ALA A 191 46.20 -31.63 -2.46
CA ALA A 191 46.64 -31.93 -1.08
C ALA A 191 47.47 -30.94 -0.20
N GLY A 192 47.09 -30.93 1.10
CA GLY A 192 47.87 -30.49 2.28
C GLY A 192 47.07 -29.54 3.20
N ASP A 193 46.17 -29.98 4.09
CA ASP A 193 46.33 -30.57 5.46
C ASP A 193 46.78 -29.62 6.59
N ALA A 194 46.13 -29.85 7.76
CA ALA A 194 46.49 -29.61 9.16
C ALA A 194 46.08 -28.31 9.89
N GLY A 195 45.32 -28.49 11.00
CA GLY A 195 45.68 -27.86 12.29
C GLY A 195 44.59 -27.15 13.12
N ALA A 196 43.89 -27.92 13.97
CA ALA A 196 43.49 -27.70 15.37
C ALA A 196 43.20 -26.30 15.99
N GLY A 197 42.13 -26.24 16.80
CA GLY A 197 41.97 -25.25 17.90
C GLY A 197 40.51 -25.00 18.33
N HIS A 198 39.88 -25.90 19.11
CA HIS A 198 39.44 -25.67 20.51
C HIS A 198 39.00 -24.23 20.90
N GLY A 199 37.74 -24.08 21.30
CA GLY A 199 37.24 -22.89 22.00
C GLY A 199 35.72 -22.88 22.22
N ALA A 200 35.26 -23.48 23.34
CA ALA A 200 33.90 -23.33 23.84
C ALA A 200 33.73 -22.02 24.64
N PRO A 201 32.50 -21.48 24.75
CA PRO A 201 32.08 -20.80 25.99
C PRO A 201 30.69 -21.23 26.50
N PRO A 202 30.32 -20.85 27.75
CA PRO A 202 29.65 -21.77 28.67
C PRO A 202 28.14 -21.57 28.85
N ALA A 203 27.54 -22.59 29.46
CA ALA A 203 26.16 -22.66 29.92
C ALA A 203 25.84 -21.66 31.06
N GLN A 204 24.68 -21.00 30.97
CA GLN A 204 24.05 -20.33 32.11
C GLN A 204 23.01 -21.26 32.75
N ARG A 205 23.24 -21.56 34.03
CA ARG A 205 22.35 -22.32 34.91
C ARG A 205 21.17 -21.47 35.40
N GLN A 206 20.04 -22.16 35.58
CA GLN A 206 18.90 -21.74 36.37
C GLN A 206 19.15 -21.91 37.88
N HIS A 207 18.32 -21.17 38.63
CA HIS A 207 17.90 -21.31 40.03
C HIS A 207 18.61 -20.52 41.14
N GLY A 208 17.76 -19.72 41.80
CA GLY A 208 17.92 -18.88 42.98
C GLY A 208 16.64 -18.07 43.10
#